data_AF-A0A483NZ07-F1
#
_entry.id   AF-A0A483NZ07-F1
#
_cell.length_a   1.000
_cell.length_b   1.000
_cell.length_c   1.000
_cell.angle_alpha   90.00
_cell.angle_beta   90.00
_cell.angle_gamma   90.00
#
_symmetry.space_group_name_H-M   'P 1'
#
loop_
_entity.id
_entity.type
_entity.pdbx_description
1 polymer ?
#
loop_
_entity_poly.entity_id
_entity_poly.type
_entity_poly.pdbx_seq_one_letter_code
_entity_poly.pdbx_strand_id
1 'polypeptide(L)'
;MSYLGSKAASGVYQKIIAEMPPHDTYIETHLGGGAVMLRKPPARHNWGIDIDPETIEAFNQGNPDFLDGLADTLFIDVSDAVEFLCRFDYASAGRVLIYSDPPYLHETRSSSARYRHEYTVGDHYRLLGLLCSMPENVSVIVSGYPSSVYDNALPRWRSKEFQAMTRGGVRTEKIWMNYPEGAAYSHTFAGKDYNDRYRIKRKAQRWKEKFASLPPAERLAIMVALNEID
;
A
#
# COMPACT_ATOMS: atom_id res chain seq x y z
N MET A 1 9.80 -5.33 -19.19
CA MET A 1 8.47 -5.11 -19.78
C MET A 1 7.70 -4.12 -18.91
N SER A 2 6.90 -3.19 -19.47
CA SER A 2 6.09 -2.27 -18.65
C SER A 2 4.80 -2.98 -18.22
N TYR A 3 4.61 -3.20 -16.92
CA TYR A 3 3.39 -3.81 -16.36
C TYR A 3 2.19 -2.86 -16.50
N LEU A 4 1.04 -3.40 -16.93
CA LEU A 4 -0.20 -2.64 -17.09
C LEU A 4 -0.75 -2.27 -15.70
N GLY A 5 -1.18 -1.02 -15.49
CA GLY A 5 -1.66 -0.57 -14.17
C GLY A 5 -0.56 -0.22 -13.16
N SER A 6 0.72 -0.20 -13.57
CA SER A 6 1.83 0.12 -12.66
C SER A 6 1.63 1.43 -11.89
N LYS A 7 1.60 1.33 -10.55
CA LYS A 7 1.58 2.47 -9.61
C LYS A 7 2.90 3.22 -9.49
N ALA A 8 3.90 2.86 -10.31
CA ALA A 8 5.18 3.54 -10.39
C ALA A 8 5.09 4.92 -11.09
N ALA A 9 3.94 5.24 -11.71
CA ALA A 9 3.68 6.55 -12.30
C ALA A 9 3.84 7.69 -11.29
N SER A 10 4.32 8.85 -11.77
CA SER A 10 4.80 9.98 -10.96
C SER A 10 3.84 10.35 -9.81
N GLY A 11 4.17 9.87 -8.61
CA GLY A 11 3.52 10.24 -7.35
C GLY A 11 2.35 9.37 -6.89
N VAL A 12 1.91 8.35 -7.63
CA VAL A 12 0.77 7.51 -7.21
C VAL A 12 1.09 6.68 -5.98
N TYR A 13 2.19 5.91 -6.02
CA TYR A 13 2.65 5.14 -4.86
C TYR A 13 2.86 6.04 -3.62
N GLN A 14 3.33 7.29 -3.79
CA GLN A 14 3.53 8.22 -2.67
C GLN A 14 2.20 8.58 -1.99
N LYS A 15 1.14 8.77 -2.78
CA LYS A 15 -0.20 9.10 -2.26
C LYS A 15 -0.81 7.92 -1.52
N ILE A 16 -0.60 6.70 -2.00
CA ILE A 16 -1.05 5.46 -1.34
C ILE A 16 -0.27 5.26 -0.03
N ILE A 17 1.06 5.30 -0.07
CA ILE A 17 1.91 5.08 1.10
C ILE A 17 1.64 6.13 2.19
N ALA A 18 1.35 7.38 1.81
CA ALA A 18 1.01 8.44 2.74
C ALA A 18 -0.27 8.18 3.55
N GLU A 19 -1.14 7.27 3.10
CA GLU A 19 -2.38 6.91 3.81
C GLU A 19 -2.23 5.60 4.60
N MET A 20 -1.07 4.92 4.58
CA MET A 20 -0.88 3.64 5.27
C MET A 20 -0.80 3.81 6.79
N PRO A 21 -1.65 3.12 7.58
CA PRO A 21 -1.56 3.14 9.04
C PRO A 21 -0.36 2.34 9.55
N PRO A 22 0.06 2.50 10.82
CA PRO A 22 1.01 1.59 11.45
C PRO A 22 0.55 0.15 11.28
N HIS A 23 1.45 -0.70 10.80
CA HIS A 23 1.19 -2.11 10.60
C HIS A 23 2.44 -2.92 10.87
N ASP A 24 2.24 -4.12 11.40
CA ASP A 24 3.30 -5.10 11.64
C ASP A 24 3.39 -6.05 10.43
N THR A 25 2.25 -6.36 9.82
CA THR A 25 2.14 -7.20 8.63
C THR A 25 1.55 -6.41 7.46
N TYR A 26 2.21 -6.46 6.32
CA TYR A 26 1.73 -5.89 5.06
C TYR A 26 1.37 -7.01 4.08
N ILE A 27 0.22 -6.89 3.42
CA ILE A 27 -0.25 -7.82 2.39
C ILE A 27 -0.61 -7.01 1.15
N GLU A 28 0.06 -7.28 0.02
CA GLU A 28 -0.29 -6.75 -1.30
C GLU A 28 -0.91 -7.87 -2.14
N THR A 29 -2.23 -7.83 -2.33
CA THR A 29 -2.98 -8.97 -2.90
C THR A 29 -2.89 -9.09 -4.41
N HIS A 30 -2.46 -8.01 -5.07
CA HIS A 30 -2.30 -7.90 -6.52
C HIS A 30 -0.95 -7.24 -6.78
N LEU A 31 0.13 -7.99 -6.51
CA LEU A 31 1.50 -7.48 -6.49
C LEU A 31 1.86 -6.74 -7.78
N GLY A 32 1.56 -7.31 -8.94
CA GLY A 32 1.95 -6.72 -10.21
C GLY A 32 3.44 -6.41 -10.26
N GLY A 33 3.78 -5.15 -10.54
CA GLY A 33 5.16 -4.66 -10.50
C GLY A 33 5.71 -4.31 -9.10
N GLY A 34 4.93 -4.54 -8.03
CA GLY A 34 5.27 -4.29 -6.63
C GLY A 34 5.65 -2.84 -6.31
N ALA A 35 5.10 -1.87 -7.05
CA ALA A 35 5.56 -0.50 -6.97
C ALA A 35 5.38 0.13 -5.58
N VAL A 36 4.35 -0.30 -4.85
CA VAL A 36 4.07 0.13 -3.48
C VAL A 36 4.96 -0.64 -2.50
N MET A 37 4.96 -1.98 -2.55
CA MET A 37 5.83 -2.84 -1.72
C MET A 37 7.30 -2.39 -1.72
N LEU A 38 7.87 -2.12 -2.90
CA LEU A 38 9.28 -1.74 -3.07
C LEU A 38 9.63 -0.37 -2.46
N ARG A 39 8.65 0.48 -2.17
CA ARG A 39 8.88 1.90 -1.79
C ARG A 39 8.32 2.28 -0.44
N LYS A 40 7.42 1.48 0.12
CA LYS A 40 6.93 1.70 1.47
C LYS A 40 8.02 1.37 2.49
N PRO A 41 7.95 1.93 3.72
CA PRO A 41 8.77 1.42 4.81
C PRO A 41 8.57 -0.10 5.00
N PRO A 42 9.63 -0.87 5.26
CA PRO A 42 9.49 -2.30 5.56
C PRO A 42 8.56 -2.52 6.76
N ALA A 43 7.65 -3.49 6.63
CA ALA A 43 6.87 -4.03 7.75
C ALA A 43 7.61 -5.23 8.32
N ARG A 44 7.24 -5.71 9.52
CA ARG A 44 7.85 -6.90 10.13
C ARG A 44 7.65 -8.14 9.27
N HIS A 45 6.48 -8.27 8.64
CA HIS A 45 6.22 -9.30 7.64
C HIS A 45 5.56 -8.67 6.41
N ASN A 46 5.94 -9.12 5.22
CA ASN A 46 5.50 -8.57 3.95
C ASN A 46 5.08 -9.72 3.04
N TRP A 47 3.85 -9.67 2.55
CA TRP A 47 3.26 -10.69 1.68
C TRP A 47 2.94 -10.08 0.33
N GLY A 48 3.52 -10.62 -0.75
CA GLY A 48 3.26 -10.21 -2.12
C GLY A 48 2.57 -11.34 -2.86
N ILE A 49 1.29 -11.15 -3.18
CA ILE A 49 0.45 -12.18 -3.79
C ILE A 49 0.08 -11.71 -5.19
N ASP A 50 0.21 -12.61 -6.16
CA ASP A 50 -0.35 -12.41 -7.49
C ASP A 50 -0.81 -13.75 -8.05
N ILE A 51 -1.87 -13.74 -8.85
CA ILE A 51 -2.39 -14.95 -9.49
C ILE A 51 -1.55 -15.32 -10.72
N ASP A 52 -0.83 -14.36 -11.32
CA ASP A 52 -0.03 -14.58 -12.52
C ASP A 52 1.40 -15.03 -12.14
N PRO A 53 1.78 -16.29 -12.40
CA PRO A 53 3.13 -16.78 -12.10
C PRO A 53 4.21 -16.02 -12.85
N GLU A 54 3.94 -15.53 -14.06
CA GLU A 54 4.94 -14.73 -14.82
C GLU A 54 5.17 -13.37 -14.17
N THR A 55 4.17 -12.81 -13.51
CA THR A 55 4.30 -11.56 -12.77
C THR A 55 5.18 -11.74 -11.54
N ILE A 56 4.97 -12.83 -10.78
CA ILE A 56 5.83 -13.19 -9.65
C ILE A 56 7.27 -13.46 -10.09
N GLU A 57 7.45 -14.22 -11.18
CA GLU A 57 8.79 -14.49 -11.72
C GLU A 57 9.50 -13.20 -12.14
N ALA A 58 8.80 -12.31 -12.85
CA ALA A 58 9.35 -11.02 -13.25
C ALA A 58 9.68 -10.12 -12.05
N PHE A 59 8.85 -10.11 -11.00
CA PHE A 59 9.13 -9.39 -9.76
C PHE A 59 10.39 -9.91 -9.10
N ASN A 60 10.53 -11.23 -8.98
CA ASN A 60 11.67 -11.85 -8.32
C ASN A 60 12.98 -11.61 -9.08
N GLN A 61 12.98 -11.81 -10.40
CA GLN A 61 14.16 -11.56 -11.25
C GLN A 61 14.54 -10.08 -11.31
N GLY A 62 13.55 -9.17 -11.21
CA GLY A 62 13.76 -7.74 -11.31
C GLY A 62 14.27 -7.07 -10.03
N ASN A 63 14.16 -7.72 -8.87
CA ASN A 63 14.41 -7.08 -7.58
C ASN A 63 15.24 -7.96 -6.60
N PRO A 64 16.39 -8.53 -7.01
CA PRO A 64 17.17 -9.45 -6.18
C PRO A 64 17.62 -8.81 -4.85
N ASP A 65 18.17 -7.58 -4.89
CA ASP A 65 18.63 -6.88 -3.68
C ASP A 65 17.50 -6.64 -2.67
N PHE A 66 16.27 -6.45 -3.15
CA PHE A 66 15.10 -6.26 -2.28
C PHE A 66 14.69 -7.57 -1.61
N LEU A 67 14.72 -8.68 -2.36
CA LEU A 67 14.44 -10.01 -1.82
C LEU A 67 15.48 -10.39 -0.76
N ASP A 68 16.76 -10.22 -1.07
CA ASP A 68 17.87 -10.55 -0.17
C ASP A 68 17.83 -9.71 1.11
N GLY A 69 17.49 -8.42 1.00
CA GLY A 69 17.38 -7.52 2.15
C GLY A 69 16.22 -7.84 3.11
N LEU A 70 15.23 -8.64 2.68
CA LEU A 70 14.04 -8.99 3.46
C LEU A 70 13.80 -10.50 3.55
N ALA A 71 14.78 -11.34 3.24
CA ALA A 71 14.60 -12.78 3.02
C ALA A 71 13.80 -13.50 4.12
N ASP A 72 14.01 -13.18 5.39
CA ASP A 72 13.31 -13.81 6.53
C ASP A 72 11.90 -13.24 6.80
N THR A 73 11.53 -12.17 6.12
CA THR A 73 10.35 -11.33 6.41
C THR A 73 9.49 -11.02 5.18
N LEU A 74 9.90 -11.49 4.01
CA LEU A 74 9.21 -11.31 2.74
C LEU A 74 8.76 -12.66 2.19
N PHE A 75 7.47 -12.76 1.93
CA PHE A 75 6.82 -13.94 1.41
C PHE A 75 6.15 -13.57 0.11
N ILE A 76 6.56 -14.21 -0.99
CA ILE A 76 5.97 -14.00 -2.31
C ILE A 76 5.32 -15.32 -2.74
N ASP A 77 4.05 -15.26 -3.13
CA ASP A 77 3.28 -16.46 -3.47
C ASP A 77 2.41 -16.26 -4.72
N VAL A 78 2.25 -17.34 -5.48
CA VAL A 78 1.37 -17.40 -6.66
C VAL A 78 0.01 -17.92 -6.20
N SER A 79 -0.95 -17.02 -5.98
CA SER A 79 -2.25 -17.39 -5.40
C SER A 79 -3.35 -16.40 -5.79
N ASP A 80 -4.61 -16.86 -5.75
CA ASP A 80 -5.76 -15.97 -5.86
C ASP A 80 -5.88 -15.09 -4.61
N ALA A 81 -6.10 -13.79 -4.82
CA ALA A 81 -6.22 -12.81 -3.76
C ALA A 81 -7.27 -13.21 -2.71
N VAL A 82 -8.45 -13.65 -3.15
CA VAL A 82 -9.56 -14.01 -2.24
C VAL A 82 -9.23 -15.30 -1.49
N GLU A 83 -8.69 -16.30 -2.19
CA GLU A 83 -8.28 -17.57 -1.58
C GLU A 83 -7.19 -17.38 -0.52
N PHE A 84 -6.17 -16.58 -0.80
CA PHE A 84 -5.10 -16.25 0.15
C PHE A 84 -5.68 -15.56 1.40
N LEU A 85 -6.46 -14.49 1.20
CA LEU A 85 -7.05 -13.73 2.31
C LEU A 85 -7.97 -14.60 3.18
N CYS A 86 -8.72 -15.53 2.60
CA CYS A 86 -9.57 -16.46 3.38
C CYS A 86 -8.76 -17.42 4.26
N ARG A 87 -7.52 -17.76 3.87
CA ARG A 87 -6.68 -18.74 4.58
C ARG A 87 -5.69 -18.10 5.55
N PHE A 88 -5.45 -16.81 5.41
CA PHE A 88 -4.45 -16.10 6.20
C PHE A 88 -4.84 -16.05 7.69
N ASP A 89 -3.89 -16.37 8.57
CA ASP A 89 -4.10 -16.28 10.02
C ASP A 89 -3.91 -14.85 10.52
N TYR A 90 -5.01 -14.10 10.58
CA TYR A 90 -5.01 -12.73 11.08
C TYR A 90 -4.78 -12.63 12.60
N ALA A 91 -5.01 -13.69 13.37
CA ALA A 91 -4.93 -13.65 14.83
C ALA A 91 -3.48 -13.56 15.33
N SER A 92 -2.53 -14.16 14.60
CA SER A 92 -1.10 -14.13 14.93
C SER A 92 -0.32 -13.02 14.20
N ALA A 93 -0.96 -12.27 13.30
CA ALA A 93 -0.29 -11.33 12.40
C ALA A 93 -0.12 -9.90 12.94
N GLY A 94 -0.55 -9.62 14.18
CA GLY A 94 -0.50 -8.27 14.76
C GLY A 94 -1.40 -7.29 14.04
N ARG A 95 -0.96 -6.04 13.83
CA ARG A 95 -1.69 -5.08 12.98
C ARG A 95 -1.41 -5.38 11.52
N VAL A 96 -2.47 -5.63 10.75
CA VAL A 96 -2.36 -6.00 9.34
C VAL A 96 -2.81 -4.84 8.47
N LEU A 97 -2.04 -4.54 7.43
CA LEU A 97 -2.45 -3.66 6.35
C LEU A 97 -2.54 -4.46 5.06
N ILE A 98 -3.75 -4.51 4.49
CA ILE A 98 -3.99 -5.05 3.15
C ILE A 98 -4.03 -3.89 2.15
N TYR A 99 -3.17 -3.95 1.14
CA TYR A 99 -3.28 -3.13 -0.07
C TYR A 99 -3.81 -4.00 -1.21
N SER A 100 -5.00 -3.67 -1.70
CA SER A 100 -5.66 -4.39 -2.79
C SER A 100 -5.77 -3.50 -4.02
N ASP A 101 -5.24 -3.96 -5.15
CA ASP A 101 -5.21 -3.22 -6.42
C ASP A 101 -5.69 -4.13 -7.56
N PRO A 102 -6.96 -4.57 -7.52
CA PRO A 102 -7.47 -5.55 -8.48
C PRO A 102 -7.49 -4.98 -9.90
N PRO A 103 -7.51 -5.84 -10.94
CA PRO A 103 -7.85 -5.44 -12.30
C PRO A 103 -9.07 -4.53 -12.34
N TYR A 104 -8.93 -3.29 -12.84
CA TYR A 104 -10.05 -2.33 -12.79
C TYR A 104 -11.18 -2.72 -13.72
N LEU A 105 -12.40 -2.37 -13.29
CA LEU A 105 -13.63 -2.53 -14.05
C LEU A 105 -13.43 -2.08 -15.50
N HIS A 106 -13.67 -2.99 -16.44
CA HIS A 106 -13.49 -2.75 -17.86
C HIS A 106 -14.14 -1.45 -18.37
N GLU A 107 -15.35 -1.16 -17.90
CA GLU A 107 -16.14 0.02 -18.30
C GLU A 107 -15.49 1.35 -17.89
N THR A 108 -14.63 1.33 -16.88
CA THR A 108 -13.96 2.53 -16.35
C THR A 108 -12.60 2.78 -17.00
N ARG A 109 -12.14 1.89 -17.90
CA ARG A 109 -10.82 1.95 -18.53
C ARG A 109 -10.89 2.63 -19.89
N SER A 110 -9.92 3.49 -20.16
CA SER A 110 -9.74 4.11 -21.48
C SER A 110 -8.95 3.24 -22.46
N SER A 111 -8.39 2.11 -22.02
CA SER A 111 -7.55 1.22 -22.82
C SER A 111 -8.21 -0.15 -22.96
N SER A 112 -8.13 -0.73 -24.16
CA SER A 112 -8.58 -2.10 -24.46
C SER A 112 -7.58 -3.19 -24.03
N ALA A 113 -6.39 -2.80 -23.55
CA ALA A 113 -5.42 -3.75 -23.00
C ALA A 113 -6.06 -4.51 -21.84
N ARG A 114 -5.94 -5.84 -21.83
CA ARG A 114 -6.51 -6.71 -20.79
C ARG A 114 -5.43 -7.18 -19.84
N TYR A 115 -5.77 -7.34 -18.57
CA TYR A 115 -4.94 -8.15 -17.68
C TYR A 115 -5.00 -9.61 -18.13
N ARG A 116 -3.94 -10.39 -17.85
CA ARG A 116 -3.93 -11.83 -18.18
C ARG A 116 -5.05 -12.56 -17.43
N HIS A 117 -5.34 -12.10 -16.21
CA HIS A 117 -6.43 -12.54 -15.37
C HIS A 117 -7.35 -11.32 -15.11
N GLU A 118 -8.52 -11.29 -15.75
CA GLU A 118 -9.50 -10.21 -15.62
C GLU A 118 -10.53 -10.52 -14.53
N TYR A 119 -11.06 -9.48 -13.90
CA TYR A 119 -12.15 -9.60 -12.95
C TYR A 119 -13.49 -9.42 -13.66
N THR A 120 -14.45 -10.31 -13.35
CA THR A 120 -15.86 -10.01 -13.61
C THR A 120 -16.39 -9.08 -12.53
N VAL A 121 -17.54 -8.43 -12.78
CA VAL A 121 -18.24 -7.64 -11.75
C VAL A 121 -18.56 -8.51 -10.51
N GLY A 122 -18.85 -9.80 -10.70
CA GLY A 122 -19.05 -10.75 -9.60
C GLY A 122 -17.79 -10.94 -8.75
N ASP A 123 -16.61 -11.02 -9.39
CA ASP A 123 -15.33 -11.15 -8.68
C ASP A 123 -15.01 -9.90 -7.86
N HIS A 124 -15.32 -8.72 -8.39
CA HIS A 124 -15.24 -7.47 -7.62
C HIS A 124 -16.12 -7.53 -6.37
N TYR A 125 -17.40 -7.91 -6.48
CA TYR A 125 -18.26 -8.03 -5.31
C TYR A 125 -17.78 -9.09 -4.31
N ARG A 126 -17.24 -10.22 -4.79
CA ARG A 126 -16.66 -11.26 -3.94
C ARG A 126 -15.47 -10.73 -3.13
N LEU A 127 -14.54 -10.03 -3.79
CA LEU A 127 -13.40 -9.41 -3.14
C LEU A 127 -13.85 -8.34 -2.13
N LEU A 128 -14.72 -7.41 -2.54
CA LEU A 128 -15.19 -6.33 -1.68
C LEU A 128 -15.97 -6.86 -0.46
N GLY A 129 -16.79 -7.90 -0.65
CA GLY A 129 -17.49 -8.57 0.44
C GLY A 129 -16.52 -9.15 1.47
N LEU A 130 -15.46 -9.83 1.01
CA LEU A 130 -14.41 -10.36 1.87
C LEU A 130 -13.68 -9.24 2.63
N LEU A 131 -13.25 -8.19 1.93
CA LEU A 131 -12.54 -7.05 2.53
C LEU A 131 -13.38 -6.32 3.59
N CYS A 132 -14.71 -6.24 3.39
CA CYS A 132 -15.63 -5.68 4.38
C CYS A 132 -15.81 -6.57 5.62
N SER A 133 -15.51 -7.87 5.52
CA SER A 133 -15.63 -8.84 6.61
C SER A 133 -14.33 -9.04 7.42
N MET A 134 -13.32 -8.21 7.15
CA MET A 134 -12.01 -8.33 7.80
C MET A 134 -12.08 -8.08 9.31
N PRO A 135 -11.26 -8.77 10.12
CA PRO A 135 -11.15 -8.54 11.56
C PRO A 135 -10.72 -7.10 11.93
N GLU A 136 -10.95 -6.70 13.18
CA GLU A 136 -10.67 -5.34 13.67
C GLU A 136 -9.20 -4.93 13.60
N ASN A 137 -8.26 -5.89 13.67
CA ASN A 137 -6.82 -5.62 13.56
C ASN A 137 -6.35 -5.39 12.10
N VAL A 138 -7.27 -5.45 11.14
CA VAL A 138 -6.99 -5.34 9.71
C VAL A 138 -7.44 -3.99 9.16
N SER A 139 -6.47 -3.21 8.75
CA SER A 139 -6.68 -2.03 7.91
C SER A 139 -6.60 -2.42 6.43
N VAL A 140 -7.43 -1.82 5.59
CA VAL A 140 -7.51 -2.11 4.16
C VAL A 140 -7.47 -0.82 3.36
N ILE A 141 -6.66 -0.82 2.31
CA ILE A 141 -6.66 0.17 1.23
C ILE A 141 -7.03 -0.56 -0.05
N VAL A 142 -8.06 -0.10 -0.75
CA VAL A 142 -8.42 -0.59 -2.08
C VAL A 142 -8.18 0.53 -3.11
N SER A 143 -7.47 0.23 -4.19
CA SER A 143 -7.24 1.14 -5.32
C SER A 143 -8.17 0.84 -6.50
N GLY A 144 -8.56 1.90 -7.22
CA GLY A 144 -9.37 1.79 -8.43
C GLY A 144 -9.66 3.14 -9.11
N TYR A 145 -10.48 3.10 -10.16
CA TYR A 145 -11.09 4.31 -10.71
C TYR A 145 -12.41 4.62 -9.99
N PRO A 146 -12.83 5.90 -9.89
CA PRO A 146 -14.16 6.26 -9.40
C PRO A 146 -15.25 5.41 -10.07
N SER A 147 -16.03 4.69 -9.26
CA SER A 147 -17.00 3.72 -9.74
C SER A 147 -18.15 3.60 -8.75
N SER A 148 -19.39 3.63 -9.26
CA SER A 148 -20.60 3.41 -8.47
C SER A 148 -20.64 2.02 -7.83
N VAL A 149 -20.04 1.01 -8.46
CA VAL A 149 -19.93 -0.35 -7.91
C VAL A 149 -19.19 -0.32 -6.57
N TYR A 150 -18.05 0.37 -6.52
CA TYR A 150 -17.23 0.47 -5.31
C TYR A 150 -17.85 1.41 -4.28
N ASP A 151 -18.37 2.56 -4.72
CA ASP A 151 -19.00 3.52 -3.81
C ASP A 151 -20.26 2.94 -3.13
N ASN A 152 -21.04 2.11 -3.82
CA ASN A 152 -22.19 1.41 -3.25
C ASN A 152 -21.80 0.23 -2.35
N ALA A 153 -20.70 -0.47 -2.67
CA ALA A 153 -20.22 -1.61 -1.89
C ALA A 153 -19.47 -1.17 -0.61
N LEU A 154 -18.86 0.02 -0.61
CA LEU A 154 -18.02 0.54 0.46
C LEU A 154 -18.57 1.85 1.07
N PRO A 155 -19.86 1.95 1.45
CA PRO A 155 -20.49 3.23 1.80
C PRO A 155 -19.96 3.84 3.11
N ARG A 156 -19.35 3.04 3.98
CA ARG A 156 -18.78 3.48 5.26
C ARG A 156 -17.27 3.70 5.21
N TRP A 157 -16.64 3.42 4.06
CA TRP A 157 -15.20 3.54 3.92
C TRP A 157 -14.87 5.00 3.58
N ARG A 158 -13.81 5.51 4.19
CA ARG A 158 -13.20 6.77 3.77
C ARG A 158 -12.74 6.60 2.33
N SER A 159 -12.90 7.61 1.49
CA SER A 159 -12.32 7.60 0.15
C SER A 159 -11.54 8.87 -0.15
N LYS A 160 -10.57 8.76 -1.06
CA LYS A 160 -9.74 9.88 -1.51
C LYS A 160 -9.46 9.75 -2.99
N GLU A 161 -9.68 10.82 -3.72
CA GLU A 161 -9.37 10.91 -5.14
C GLU A 161 -8.09 11.68 -5.39
N PHE A 162 -7.36 11.29 -6.43
CA PHE A 162 -6.17 12.00 -6.84
C PHE A 162 -5.86 11.83 -8.32
N GLN A 163 -5.23 12.87 -8.89
CA GLN A 163 -4.77 12.85 -10.26
C GLN A 163 -3.47 12.04 -10.39
N ALA A 164 -3.44 11.17 -11.39
CA ALA A 164 -2.30 10.35 -11.81
C ALA A 164 -1.99 10.62 -13.28
N MET A 165 -0.73 10.94 -13.57
CA MET A 165 -0.27 11.09 -14.95
C MET A 165 0.00 9.71 -15.53
N THR A 166 -0.76 9.30 -16.56
CA THR A 166 -0.52 8.05 -17.29
C THR A 166 0.01 8.36 -18.69
N ARG A 167 0.51 7.33 -19.40
CA ARG A 167 0.91 7.48 -20.82
C ARG A 167 -0.25 7.97 -21.71
N GLY A 168 -1.50 7.69 -21.31
CA GLY A 168 -2.72 8.10 -22.01
C GLY A 168 -3.39 9.36 -21.43
N GLY A 169 -2.63 10.22 -20.74
CA GLY A 169 -3.13 11.45 -20.13
C GLY A 169 -3.40 11.36 -18.64
N VAL A 170 -3.94 12.44 -18.09
CA VAL A 170 -4.30 12.54 -16.67
C VAL A 170 -5.51 11.65 -16.39
N ARG A 171 -5.41 10.79 -15.37
CA ARG A 171 -6.48 9.92 -14.88
C ARG A 171 -6.78 10.24 -13.42
N THR A 172 -8.06 10.19 -13.06
CA THR A 172 -8.49 10.29 -11.67
C THR A 172 -8.50 8.89 -11.07
N GLU A 173 -7.63 8.66 -10.11
CA GLU A 173 -7.56 7.45 -9.29
C GLU A 173 -8.30 7.71 -7.98
N LYS A 174 -8.89 6.66 -7.41
CA LYS A 174 -9.60 6.69 -6.13
C LYS A 174 -9.11 5.54 -5.26
N ILE A 175 -8.93 5.82 -3.98
CA ILE A 175 -8.68 4.82 -2.96
C ILE A 175 -9.80 4.82 -1.93
N TRP A 176 -10.14 3.65 -1.41
CA TRP A 176 -11.09 3.44 -0.31
C TRP A 176 -10.36 2.81 0.87
N MET A 177 -10.69 3.25 2.09
CA MET A 177 -10.03 2.87 3.34
C MET A 177 -11.05 2.57 4.44
N ASN A 178 -10.86 1.48 5.18
CA ASN A 178 -11.76 1.07 6.26
C ASN A 178 -11.41 1.68 7.64
N TYR A 179 -10.50 2.64 7.70
CA TYR A 179 -10.01 3.29 8.91
C TYR A 179 -10.13 4.82 8.83
N PRO A 180 -10.22 5.52 9.98
CA PRO A 180 -10.38 6.97 10.01
C PRO A 180 -9.14 7.73 9.52
N GLU A 181 -9.33 9.01 9.19
CA GLU A 181 -8.24 9.93 8.85
C GLU A 181 -7.28 10.10 10.04
N GLY A 182 -5.99 10.27 9.76
CA GLY A 182 -4.96 10.49 10.79
C GLY A 182 -4.35 9.20 11.33
N ALA A 183 -4.86 8.03 10.96
CA ALA A 183 -4.24 6.75 11.31
C ALA A 183 -2.91 6.49 10.57
N ALA A 184 -2.56 7.26 9.53
CA ALA A 184 -1.38 7.00 8.69
C ALA A 184 -0.04 7.29 9.40
N TYR A 185 0.89 6.32 9.39
CA TYR A 185 2.25 6.50 9.92
C TYR A 185 3.27 6.58 8.81
N SER A 186 3.59 7.80 8.40
CA SER A 186 4.88 8.06 7.79
C SER A 186 5.27 9.52 7.89
N HIS A 187 6.23 9.84 8.77
CA HIS A 187 6.95 11.11 8.72
C HIS A 187 7.77 11.26 7.41
N THR A 188 8.01 10.17 6.67
CA THR A 188 8.71 10.13 5.38
C THR A 188 7.82 10.59 4.22
N PHE A 189 6.50 10.41 4.33
CA PHE A 189 5.52 10.83 3.33
C PHE A 189 4.53 11.89 3.84
N ALA A 190 4.64 12.29 5.11
CA ALA A 190 3.91 13.41 5.68
C ALA A 190 4.18 14.67 4.86
N GLY A 191 3.11 15.28 4.36
CA GLY A 191 3.16 16.52 3.60
C GLY A 191 2.06 16.56 2.54
N LYS A 192 1.29 17.65 2.51
CA LYS A 192 0.15 17.82 1.59
C LYS A 192 0.56 17.86 0.12
N ASP A 193 1.81 18.26 -0.15
CA ASP A 193 2.41 18.36 -1.48
C ASP A 193 3.94 18.12 -1.43
N TYR A 194 4.61 18.22 -2.59
CA TYR A 194 6.06 18.02 -2.72
C TYR A 194 6.87 18.98 -1.83
N ASN A 195 6.44 20.24 -1.72
CA ASN A 195 7.14 21.26 -0.95
C ASN A 195 7.02 21.00 0.55
N ASP A 196 5.84 20.58 1.00
CA ASP A 196 5.59 20.23 2.39
C ASP A 196 6.35 18.95 2.80
N ARG A 197 6.40 17.94 1.91
CA ARG A 197 7.25 16.75 2.11
C ARG A 197 8.74 17.12 2.21
N TYR A 198 9.22 18.00 1.35
CA TYR A 198 10.61 18.47 1.40
C TYR A 198 10.91 19.26 2.70
N ARG A 199 9.96 20.08 3.15
CA ARG A 199 10.05 20.82 4.42
C ARG A 199 10.13 19.87 5.62
N ILE A 200 9.27 18.86 5.67
CA ILE A 200 9.22 17.86 6.74
C ILE A 200 10.50 17.02 6.74
N LYS A 201 10.96 16.55 5.58
CA LYS A 201 12.24 15.84 5.43
C LYS A 201 13.43 16.66 5.96
N ARG A 202 13.54 17.94 5.58
CA ARG A 202 14.61 18.83 6.09
C ARG A 202 14.48 19.10 7.59
N LYS A 203 13.27 19.09 8.16
CA LYS A 203 13.07 19.24 9.60
C LYS A 203 13.54 17.97 10.34
N ALA A 204 13.12 16.80 9.88
CA ALA A 204 13.54 15.52 10.45
C ALA A 204 15.07 15.33 10.39
N GLN A 205 15.71 15.65 9.26
CA GLN A 205 17.16 15.57 9.12
C GLN A 205 17.91 16.48 10.10
N ARG A 206 17.46 17.73 10.25
CA ARG A 206 18.04 18.66 11.24
C ARG A 206 17.89 18.17 12.67
N TRP A 207 16.74 17.58 13.00
CA TRP A 207 16.51 16.98 14.32
C TRP A 207 17.41 15.76 14.55
N LYS A 208 17.60 14.90 13.54
CA LYS A 208 18.52 13.76 13.60
C LYS A 208 19.95 14.21 13.87
N GLU A 209 20.43 15.20 13.13
CA GLU A 209 21.79 15.76 13.31
C GLU A 209 21.96 16.37 14.70
N LYS A 210 20.98 17.17 15.14
CA LYS A 210 20.98 17.77 16.49
C LYS A 210 20.95 16.71 17.59
N PHE A 211 20.14 15.67 17.43
CA PHE A 211 20.04 14.57 18.40
C PHE A 211 21.31 13.72 18.44
N ALA A 212 21.92 13.44 17.28
CA ALA A 212 23.18 12.70 17.19
C ALA A 212 24.35 13.44 17.84
N SER A 213 24.33 14.77 17.86
CA SER A 213 25.35 15.58 18.54
C SER A 213 25.25 15.60 20.07
N LEU A 214 24.19 15.04 20.67
CA LEU A 214 23.99 15.06 22.12
C LEU A 214 24.75 13.93 22.83
N PRO A 215 25.16 14.13 24.10
CA PRO A 215 25.69 13.06 24.95
C PRO A 215 24.72 11.87 25.07
N PRO A 216 25.21 10.63 25.25
CA PRO A 216 24.36 9.43 25.31
C PRO A 216 23.24 9.50 26.36
N ALA A 217 23.51 10.07 27.54
CA ALA A 217 22.52 10.19 28.61
C ALA A 217 21.37 11.14 28.24
N GLU A 218 21.68 12.25 27.58
CA GLU A 218 20.67 13.21 27.09
C GLU A 218 19.84 12.62 25.96
N ARG A 219 20.46 11.84 25.06
CA ARG A 219 19.73 11.11 24.01
C ARG A 219 18.71 10.15 24.63
N LEU A 220 19.11 9.39 25.65
CA LEU A 220 18.22 8.44 26.32
C LEU A 220 17.06 9.16 27.02
N ALA A 221 17.34 10.24 27.75
CA ALA A 221 16.31 11.03 28.42
C ALA A 221 15.29 11.62 27.44
N ILE A 222 15.77 12.16 26.32
CA ILE A 222 14.90 12.70 25.27
C ILE A 222 14.10 11.57 24.58
N MET A 223 14.68 10.38 24.34
CA MET A 223 13.94 9.25 23.79
C MET A 223 12.80 8.79 24.72
N VAL A 224 13.03 8.76 26.02
CA VAL A 224 11.97 8.47 27.01
C VAL A 224 10.88 9.52 26.93
N ALA A 225 11.24 10.81 26.98
CA ALA A 225 10.27 11.91 26.90
C ALA A 225 9.49 11.93 25.57
N LEU A 226 10.12 11.56 24.45
CA LEU A 226 9.44 11.47 23.14
C LEU A 226 8.46 10.30 23.06
N ASN A 227 8.72 9.20 23.79
CA ASN A 227 7.80 8.05 23.87
C ASN A 227 6.60 8.32 24.78
N GLU A 228 6.60 9.41 25.55
CA GLU A 228 5.50 9.84 26.43
C GLU A 228 4.53 10.82 25.73
N ILE A 229 4.77 11.17 24.46
CA ILE A 229 3.91 12.09 23.70
C ILE A 229 2.81 11.27 23.00
N ASP A 230 1.55 11.59 23.31
CA ASP A 230 0.33 11.03 22.70
C ASP A 230 0.24 11.25 21.17
#